data_AF-A0AA48QXR8-F1
#
_entry.id   AF-A0AA48QXR8-F1
#
_cell.length_a   1.000
_cell.length_b   1.000
_cell.length_c   1.000
_cell.angle_alpha   90.00
_cell.angle_beta   90.00
_cell.angle_gamma   90.00
#
_symmetry.space_group_name_H-M   'P 1'
#
loop_
_entity.id
_entity.type
_entity.pdbx_description
1 polymer ?
#
loop_
_entity_poly.entity_id
_entity_poly.type
_entity_poly.pdbx_seq_one_letter_code
_entity_poly.pdbx_strand_id
1 'polypeptide(L)'
;MYHSVVLFAVLASIVQGATLPFMFRRAGLVSQPALAQRDADDSPASSQRLVRRRRQWGGDDGSWNADKWGWKGDGSKPSNSNNNAPTQSSTPPTENSGPWQHVDTIQGANFFDSKYWNWWQWDDPTHGDVRYVDSGVAWDNGLVSVNSAGRAIMRVETTEKVDRARMSVRIHNNRVWTGGMVMMDAVHMPVGCGTWPAWWQNGPNWPEGGEIDILEGVNAFTKNQVSLHSGRGCTMPNNLENNQLGKMTTGGFDSFDCSSANTGNQGCGVHDQSTQSYGDGFNEIGGGVYVLAWQKSGITAWFHPRYNIPADITNNNPNPANWGTPVAHFPSSSCSPYQFFYDHFNIFDTTLCGDWAGADSVWHQSGYAGQDRSCAAITGYNSCIDYVRNNGHAFNNAFWEVNYIKYFNSTELV
;
A
#
# COMPACT_ATOMS: atom_id res chain seq x y z
N MET A 1 -42.77 -69.80 16.35
CA MET A 1 -41.96 -70.44 15.29
C MET A 1 -40.78 -69.51 14.99
N TYR A 2 -39.56 -70.03 15.13
CA TYR A 2 -38.32 -69.79 14.34
C TYR A 2 -38.29 -68.61 13.33
N HIS A 3 -37.18 -67.95 13.00
CA HIS A 3 -35.81 -67.75 13.45
C HIS A 3 -35.15 -66.90 12.32
N SER A 4 -34.07 -66.20 12.63
CA SER A 4 -32.91 -65.95 11.74
C SER A 4 -32.91 -64.85 10.66
N VAL A 5 -31.97 -63.94 10.93
CA VAL A 5 -31.07 -63.11 10.10
C VAL A 5 -30.58 -63.78 8.80
N VAL A 6 -30.49 -63.01 7.69
CA VAL A 6 -29.43 -63.11 6.66
C VAL A 6 -29.11 -61.70 6.09
N LEU A 7 -27.79 -61.44 5.96
CA LEU A 7 -27.08 -60.26 5.47
C LEU A 7 -26.72 -60.39 3.96
N PHE A 8 -26.24 -59.30 3.33
CA PHE A 8 -25.61 -59.08 1.99
C PHE A 8 -26.48 -58.23 1.03
N ALA A 9 -26.01 -57.22 0.28
CA ALA A 9 -24.68 -56.64 0.06
C ALA A 9 -24.81 -55.20 -0.51
N VAL A 10 -23.68 -54.51 -0.50
CA VAL A 10 -23.32 -53.16 -0.96
C VAL A 10 -23.82 -52.77 -2.36
N LEU A 11 -24.34 -51.54 -2.49
CA LEU A 11 -24.00 -50.63 -3.61
C LEU A 11 -24.27 -49.18 -3.22
N ALA A 12 -23.17 -48.42 -3.17
CA ALA A 12 -23.14 -46.99 -2.96
C ALA A 12 -23.84 -46.26 -4.11
N SER A 13 -24.65 -45.26 -3.79
CA SER A 13 -24.99 -44.19 -4.72
C SER A 13 -24.79 -42.87 -3.98
N ILE A 14 -23.69 -42.24 -4.36
CA ILE A 14 -23.28 -40.89 -4.01
C ILE A 14 -24.35 -39.95 -4.56
N VAL A 15 -25.12 -39.31 -3.68
CA VAL A 15 -25.79 -38.05 -4.03
C VAL A 15 -24.88 -36.95 -3.53
N GLN A 16 -24.05 -36.43 -4.43
CA GLN A 16 -23.39 -35.15 -4.27
C GLN A 16 -24.48 -34.09 -4.10
N GLY A 17 -24.69 -33.65 -2.85
CA GLY A 17 -25.34 -32.38 -2.58
C GLY A 17 -24.44 -31.29 -3.15
N ALA A 18 -24.82 -30.76 -4.31
CA ALA A 18 -24.25 -29.53 -4.84
C ALA A 18 -24.57 -28.40 -3.85
N THR A 19 -23.60 -28.06 -3.00
CA THR A 19 -23.57 -26.77 -2.34
C THR A 19 -23.42 -25.71 -3.41
N LEU A 20 -24.54 -25.10 -3.80
CA LEU A 20 -24.57 -23.87 -4.58
C LEU A 20 -23.72 -22.82 -3.85
N PRO A 21 -22.76 -22.16 -4.51
CA PRO A 21 -22.09 -21.02 -3.91
C PRO A 21 -23.14 -19.92 -3.74
N PHE A 22 -23.40 -19.52 -2.50
CA PHE A 22 -24.14 -18.30 -2.21
C PHE A 22 -23.38 -17.14 -2.87
N MET A 23 -23.97 -16.58 -3.92
CA MET A 23 -23.47 -15.38 -4.59
C MET A 23 -23.57 -14.21 -3.61
N PHE A 24 -22.45 -13.54 -3.37
CA PHE A 24 -22.35 -12.45 -2.40
C PHE A 24 -22.92 -11.17 -3.00
N ARG A 25 -23.59 -10.37 -2.17
CA ARG A 25 -23.71 -8.92 -2.37
C ARG A 25 -22.67 -8.28 -1.47
N ARG A 26 -21.85 -7.36 -1.99
CA ARG A 26 -21.35 -6.26 -1.16
C ARG A 26 -22.59 -5.50 -0.70
N ALA A 27 -22.66 -5.06 0.55
CA ALA A 27 -23.77 -4.23 1.02
C ALA A 27 -23.72 -2.89 0.28
N GLY A 28 -24.33 -2.85 -0.91
CA GLY A 28 -24.55 -1.64 -1.68
C GLY A 28 -25.67 -0.83 -1.03
N LEU A 29 -25.35 0.43 -0.77
CA LEU A 29 -26.24 1.50 -0.34
C LEU A 29 -27.65 1.37 -0.94
N VAL A 30 -28.68 1.29 -0.08
CA VAL A 30 -30.04 1.62 -0.48
C VAL A 30 -30.12 3.14 -0.54
N SER A 31 -30.34 3.69 -1.74
CA SER A 31 -30.52 5.11 -1.96
C SER A 31 -31.76 5.64 -1.22
N GLN A 32 -31.54 6.62 -0.34
CA GLN A 32 -32.57 7.55 0.14
C GLN A 32 -32.26 8.93 -0.50
N PRO A 33 -33.29 9.73 -0.82
CA PRO A 33 -33.15 10.84 -1.75
C PRO A 33 -32.33 12.01 -1.18
N ALA A 34 -31.64 12.69 -2.09
CA ALA A 34 -30.70 13.77 -1.87
C ALA A 34 -31.17 14.80 -0.82
N LEU A 35 -30.45 14.83 0.32
CA LEU A 35 -30.37 15.99 1.19
C LEU A 35 -28.88 16.26 1.47
N ALA A 36 -28.33 17.22 0.73
CA ALA A 36 -27.12 18.00 0.97
C ALA A 36 -26.03 17.33 1.85
N GLN A 37 -25.26 16.41 1.26
CA GLN A 37 -23.94 16.03 1.80
C GLN A 37 -22.94 17.14 1.46
N ARG A 38 -22.22 17.59 2.49
CA ARG A 38 -21.06 18.46 2.34
C ARG A 38 -19.90 17.62 1.81
N ASP A 39 -19.35 18.04 0.70
CA ASP A 39 -18.17 17.43 0.06
C ASP A 39 -17.00 17.40 1.04
N ALA A 40 -16.57 16.20 1.44
CA ALA A 40 -15.28 15.97 2.07
C ALA A 40 -14.29 15.58 0.96
N ASP A 41 -13.65 16.58 0.37
CA ASP A 41 -12.56 16.40 -0.59
C ASP A 41 -11.34 15.80 0.12
N ASP A 42 -10.92 14.60 -0.29
CA ASP A 42 -9.66 13.94 0.10
C ASP A 42 -8.41 14.62 -0.54
N SER A 43 -8.51 15.89 -0.96
CA SER A 43 -7.47 16.62 -1.69
C SER A 43 -6.74 17.63 -0.79
N PRO A 44 -5.40 17.61 -0.69
CA PRO A 44 -4.67 18.71 -0.09
C PRO A 44 -4.72 19.93 -1.03
N ALA A 45 -5.48 20.95 -0.63
CA ALA A 45 -5.53 22.20 -1.37
C ALA A 45 -4.18 22.95 -1.34
N SER A 46 -3.84 23.49 -2.52
CA SER A 46 -2.86 24.54 -2.84
C SER A 46 -1.41 24.13 -3.17
N SER A 47 -1.16 23.87 -4.46
CA SER A 47 0.08 24.34 -5.07
C SER A 47 -0.24 25.11 -6.36
N GLN A 48 0.12 26.39 -6.38
CA GLN A 48 -0.03 27.25 -7.53
C GLN A 48 0.87 26.75 -8.67
N ARG A 49 0.26 26.61 -9.84
CA ARG A 49 0.87 26.27 -11.12
C ARG A 49 1.87 27.36 -11.56
N LEU A 50 3.13 27.29 -11.10
CA LEU A 50 4.20 28.15 -11.61
C LEU A 50 4.76 27.59 -12.92
N VAL A 51 4.16 28.00 -14.03
CA VAL A 51 4.74 27.87 -15.37
C VAL A 51 5.99 28.76 -15.45
N ARG A 52 7.18 28.19 -15.28
CA ARG A 52 8.44 28.89 -15.59
C ARG A 52 8.60 29.00 -17.11
N ARG A 53 8.14 30.13 -17.68
CA ARG A 53 8.60 30.59 -19.00
C ARG A 53 10.04 31.10 -18.88
N ARG A 54 10.96 30.52 -19.66
CA ARG A 54 12.27 31.12 -19.97
C ARG A 54 12.06 32.53 -20.52
N ARG A 55 12.73 33.53 -19.95
CA ARG A 55 13.11 34.75 -20.67
C ARG A 55 14.61 34.93 -20.56
N GLN A 56 15.20 35.09 -21.74
CA GLN A 56 16.59 35.41 -22.02
C GLN A 56 16.72 36.93 -22.10
N TRP A 57 17.57 37.52 -21.26
CA TRP A 57 18.14 38.87 -21.33
C TRP A 57 19.54 38.69 -20.68
N GLY A 58 20.69 39.07 -21.23
CA GLY A 58 20.99 40.06 -22.26
C GLY A 58 21.72 41.24 -21.62
N GLY A 59 23.05 41.15 -21.53
CA GLY A 59 23.98 42.30 -21.61
C GLY A 59 24.27 43.13 -20.35
N ASP A 60 25.57 43.34 -20.15
CA ASP A 60 26.25 44.49 -19.51
C ASP A 60 26.14 44.67 -17.98
N ASP A 61 27.04 45.34 -17.28
CA ASP A 61 28.48 45.56 -17.26
C ASP A 61 28.76 46.09 -15.82
N GLY A 62 30.00 46.09 -15.34
CA GLY A 62 30.29 46.72 -14.05
C GLY A 62 31.51 46.17 -13.32
N SER A 63 32.68 46.69 -13.68
CA SER A 63 33.93 46.55 -12.93
C SER A 63 33.85 47.21 -11.54
N TRP A 64 34.40 46.57 -10.51
CA TRP A 64 34.99 47.27 -9.36
C TRP A 64 36.27 46.55 -8.90
N ASN A 65 37.39 47.23 -9.09
CA ASN A 65 38.68 46.96 -8.46
C ASN A 65 38.64 47.43 -7.00
N ALA A 66 39.20 46.65 -6.08
CA ALA A 66 39.84 47.17 -4.88
C ALA A 66 40.93 46.22 -4.38
N ASP A 67 42.12 46.79 -4.38
CA ASP A 67 43.42 46.24 -4.05
C ASP A 67 43.67 46.12 -2.54
N LYS A 68 44.63 45.24 -2.20
CA LYS A 68 45.59 45.29 -1.08
C LYS A 68 45.07 45.09 0.34
N TRP A 69 45.49 43.96 0.95
CA TRP A 69 46.37 43.95 2.14
C TRP A 69 47.33 42.75 2.04
N GLY A 70 48.63 43.02 2.04
CA GLY A 70 49.68 42.01 1.98
C GLY A 70 50.31 41.74 3.34
N TRP A 71 50.76 40.51 3.55
CA TRP A 71 51.80 40.18 4.53
C TRP A 71 52.79 39.19 3.91
N LYS A 72 54.09 39.54 4.02
CA LYS A 72 55.26 38.80 3.52
C LYS A 72 55.79 37.78 4.54
N GLY A 73 56.45 36.76 3.99
CA GLY A 73 57.48 35.91 4.63
C GLY A 73 57.16 34.43 4.40
N ASP A 74 58.05 33.53 3.99
CA ASP A 74 59.46 33.53 3.59
C ASP A 74 59.64 32.23 2.76
N GLY A 75 60.62 32.19 1.87
CA GLY A 75 60.85 31.11 0.94
C GLY A 75 61.58 29.91 1.56
N SER A 76 61.15 28.71 1.19
CA SER A 76 62.05 27.56 0.98
C SER A 76 61.36 26.47 0.15
N LYS A 77 62.07 25.97 -0.87
CA LYS A 77 61.80 24.73 -1.63
C LYS A 77 63.13 23.95 -1.66
N PRO A 78 63.16 22.64 -1.99
CA PRO A 78 62.28 21.56 -1.54
C PRO A 78 63.12 20.36 -1.03
N SER A 79 62.52 19.41 -0.29
CA SER A 79 63.12 18.08 -0.09
C SER A 79 62.15 16.99 -0.54
N ASN A 80 62.59 16.22 -1.53
CA ASN A 80 61.96 15.00 -2.04
C ASN A 80 61.77 13.97 -0.92
N SER A 81 60.56 13.46 -0.77
CA SER A 81 60.32 12.12 -0.23
C SER A 81 59.24 11.43 -1.06
N ASN A 82 59.69 10.47 -1.87
CA ASN A 82 58.84 9.53 -2.58
C ASN A 82 58.09 8.65 -1.58
N ASN A 83 56.79 8.85 -1.43
CA ASN A 83 55.89 7.88 -0.82
C ASN A 83 54.89 7.42 -1.88
N ASN A 84 55.21 6.31 -2.54
CA ASN A 84 54.25 5.54 -3.34
C ASN A 84 53.27 4.85 -2.38
N ALA A 85 52.14 5.50 -2.10
CA ALA A 85 50.95 4.83 -1.60
C ALA A 85 50.10 4.39 -2.81
N PRO A 86 49.59 3.15 -2.87
CA PRO A 86 48.71 2.76 -3.96
C PRO A 86 47.40 3.53 -3.81
N THR A 87 47.11 4.40 -4.78
CA THR A 87 45.79 4.97 -4.99
C THR A 87 44.81 3.83 -5.22
N GLN A 88 43.97 3.56 -4.22
CA GLN A 88 42.76 2.76 -4.40
C GLN A 88 41.94 3.42 -5.51
N SER A 89 41.77 2.71 -6.61
CA SER A 89 40.81 3.09 -7.64
C SER A 89 39.43 3.10 -7.00
N SER A 90 38.89 4.29 -6.74
CA SER A 90 37.46 4.44 -6.51
C SER A 90 36.77 4.01 -7.78
N THR A 91 36.16 2.83 -7.77
CA THR A 91 35.21 2.40 -8.79
C THR A 91 34.19 3.54 -8.96
N PRO A 92 33.93 4.02 -10.19
CA PRO A 92 32.84 4.96 -10.42
C PRO A 92 31.56 4.36 -9.84
N PRO A 93 30.64 5.16 -9.26
CA PRO A 93 29.32 4.65 -8.91
C PRO A 93 28.75 3.98 -10.16
N THR A 94 28.31 2.73 -10.02
CA THR A 94 27.65 2.00 -11.10
C THR A 94 26.53 2.88 -11.64
N GLU A 95 26.69 3.40 -12.86
CA GLU A 95 25.61 4.10 -13.54
C GLU A 95 24.43 3.14 -13.64
N ASN A 96 23.25 3.59 -13.20
CA ASN A 96 22.00 2.87 -13.38
C ASN A 96 21.77 2.71 -14.88
N SER A 97 22.11 1.54 -15.41
CA SER A 97 21.92 1.18 -16.82
C SER A 97 20.51 0.64 -17.10
N GLY A 98 19.70 0.45 -16.06
CA GLY A 98 18.29 0.06 -16.17
C GLY A 98 17.38 1.22 -16.57
N PRO A 99 16.18 0.93 -17.12
CA PRO A 99 15.21 1.95 -17.51
C PRO A 99 14.64 2.70 -16.29
N TRP A 100 14.80 2.16 -15.07
CA TRP A 100 14.32 2.74 -13.83
C TRP A 100 15.43 3.48 -13.09
N GLN A 101 15.24 4.78 -12.87
CA GLN A 101 16.18 5.61 -12.11
C GLN A 101 15.61 5.89 -10.72
N HIS A 102 16.45 5.71 -9.71
CA HIS A 102 16.12 6.03 -8.33
C HIS A 102 15.85 7.53 -8.18
N VAL A 103 14.78 7.87 -7.46
CA VAL A 103 14.32 9.25 -7.28
C VAL A 103 14.43 9.68 -5.82
N ASP A 104 13.96 8.84 -4.89
CA ASP A 104 13.91 9.19 -3.47
C ASP A 104 13.83 7.95 -2.58
N THR A 105 14.23 8.09 -1.32
CA THR A 105 14.11 7.07 -0.28
C THR A 105 13.64 7.69 1.03
N ILE A 106 12.59 7.12 1.61
CA ILE A 106 12.05 7.47 2.92
C ILE A 106 12.36 6.30 3.87
N GLN A 107 13.24 6.51 4.85
CA GLN A 107 13.70 5.47 5.77
C GLN A 107 14.36 6.06 7.03
N GLY A 108 14.59 5.22 8.05
CA GLY A 108 15.43 5.59 9.19
C GLY A 108 14.79 6.62 10.11
N ALA A 109 15.65 7.34 10.83
CA ALA A 109 15.24 8.41 11.75
C ALA A 109 14.41 9.52 11.08
N ASN A 110 14.59 9.71 9.76
CA ASN A 110 13.91 10.74 8.98
C ASN A 110 12.62 10.23 8.34
N PHE A 111 12.19 9.00 8.64
CA PHE A 111 10.99 8.43 8.02
C PHE A 111 9.79 9.35 8.22
N PHE A 112 9.56 9.86 9.44
CA PHE A 112 8.42 10.71 9.79
C PHE A 112 8.68 12.22 9.59
N ASP A 113 9.73 12.62 8.86
CA ASP A 113 9.97 14.04 8.60
C ASP A 113 8.75 14.69 7.93
N SER A 114 8.38 15.90 8.37
CA SER A 114 7.24 16.65 7.85
C SER A 114 7.34 17.00 6.36
N LYS A 115 8.54 16.93 5.77
CA LYS A 115 8.71 17.08 4.32
C LYS A 115 8.09 15.92 3.53
N TYR A 116 7.98 14.73 4.14
CA TYR A 116 7.46 13.53 3.49
C TYR A 116 5.97 13.30 3.74
N TRP A 117 5.43 13.73 4.88
CA TRP A 117 4.09 13.33 5.30
C TRP A 117 3.21 14.48 5.76
N ASN A 118 1.96 14.43 5.30
CA ASN A 118 0.82 15.10 5.90
C ASN A 118 0.04 14.08 6.75
N TRP A 119 -0.54 14.55 7.86
CA TRP A 119 -1.27 13.71 8.80
C TRP A 119 -2.76 13.96 8.66
N TRP A 120 -3.51 12.91 8.31
CA TRP A 120 -4.97 12.93 8.25
C TRP A 120 -5.52 12.88 9.68
N GLN A 121 -6.40 13.82 10.02
CA GLN A 121 -6.94 13.96 11.39
C GLN A 121 -8.45 14.13 11.39
N TRP A 122 -9.06 13.90 10.23
CA TRP A 122 -10.50 13.99 10.07
C TRP A 122 -11.13 12.62 10.21
N ASP A 123 -12.46 12.60 10.21
CA ASP A 123 -13.22 11.37 10.23
C ASP A 123 -12.77 10.44 9.10
N ASP A 124 -12.85 9.15 9.35
CA ASP A 124 -12.47 8.14 8.39
C ASP A 124 -13.48 8.09 7.24
N PRO A 125 -13.05 8.28 5.96
CA PRO A 125 -13.97 8.25 4.82
C PRO A 125 -14.69 6.90 4.64
N THR A 126 -14.12 5.82 5.19
CA THR A 126 -14.71 4.48 5.19
C THR A 126 -15.47 4.15 6.48
N HIS A 127 -15.78 5.18 7.28
CA HIS A 127 -16.63 5.12 8.46
C HIS A 127 -16.16 4.14 9.55
N GLY A 128 -14.85 3.92 9.67
CA GLY A 128 -14.27 3.08 10.71
C GLY A 128 -14.47 3.62 12.13
N ASP A 129 -14.40 2.72 13.11
CA ASP A 129 -14.32 3.06 14.53
C ASP A 129 -12.89 3.44 14.94
N VAL A 130 -12.35 4.42 14.20
CA VAL A 130 -10.98 4.90 14.35
C VAL A 130 -10.98 6.41 14.59
N ARG A 131 -10.03 6.87 15.41
CA ARG A 131 -9.70 8.28 15.54
C ARG A 131 -8.30 8.50 14.98
N TYR A 132 -8.21 9.05 13.77
CA TYR A 132 -6.93 9.48 13.24
C TYR A 132 -6.43 10.73 13.96
N VAL A 133 -5.15 10.73 14.32
CA VAL A 133 -4.55 11.79 15.13
C VAL A 133 -3.38 12.48 14.44
N ASP A 134 -3.07 13.70 14.90
CA ASP A 134 -1.93 14.47 14.40
C ASP A 134 -0.58 13.87 14.83
N SER A 135 0.50 14.37 14.24
CA SER A 135 1.85 13.90 14.54
C SER A 135 2.20 14.02 16.02
N GLY A 136 1.89 15.14 16.67
CA GLY A 136 2.22 15.37 18.07
C GLY A 136 1.51 14.37 18.98
N VAL A 137 0.19 14.20 18.79
CA VAL A 137 -0.60 13.20 19.52
C VAL A 137 -0.10 11.78 19.24
N ALA A 138 0.27 11.48 17.99
CA ALA A 138 0.80 10.16 17.64
C ALA A 138 2.13 9.85 18.36
N TRP A 139 3.05 10.81 18.43
CA TRP A 139 4.31 10.67 19.17
C TRP A 139 4.07 10.58 20.69
N ASP A 140 3.25 11.46 21.25
CA ASP A 140 2.97 11.53 22.69
C ASP A 140 2.27 10.26 23.21
N ASN A 141 1.48 9.60 22.36
CA ASN A 141 0.77 8.36 22.69
C ASN A 141 1.50 7.09 22.20
N GLY A 142 2.72 7.22 21.67
CA GLY A 142 3.52 6.09 21.21
C GLY A 142 2.92 5.32 20.01
N LEU A 143 2.04 5.98 19.24
CA LEU A 143 1.45 5.42 18.02
C LEU A 143 2.46 5.38 16.87
N VAL A 144 3.48 6.24 16.92
CA VAL A 144 4.63 6.16 16.02
C VAL A 144 5.94 6.13 16.77
N SER A 145 6.93 5.47 16.17
CA SER A 145 8.32 5.48 16.65
C SER A 145 9.27 5.03 15.55
N VAL A 146 10.58 5.26 15.73
CA VAL A 146 11.61 4.58 14.96
C VAL A 146 12.35 3.64 15.90
N ASN A 147 12.33 2.34 15.59
CA ASN A 147 12.95 1.33 16.46
C ASN A 147 14.48 1.35 16.35
N SER A 148 15.17 0.56 17.18
CA SER A 148 16.64 0.52 17.21
C SER A 148 17.29 0.00 15.92
N ALA A 149 16.52 -0.69 15.06
CA ALA A 149 16.97 -1.10 13.73
C ALA A 149 16.76 -0.01 12.66
N GLY A 150 16.27 1.18 13.05
CA GLY A 150 16.00 2.28 12.14
C GLY A 150 14.69 2.13 11.36
N ARG A 151 13.77 1.29 11.83
CA ARG A 151 12.51 1.01 11.13
C ARG A 151 11.38 1.83 11.71
N ALA A 152 10.54 2.37 10.84
CA ALA A 152 9.38 3.15 11.23
C ALA A 152 8.25 2.25 11.71
N ILE A 153 7.70 2.57 12.87
CA ILE A 153 6.56 1.89 13.47
C ILE A 153 5.35 2.82 13.41
N MET A 154 4.21 2.30 12.95
CA MET A 154 2.90 2.97 12.99
C MET A 154 1.90 1.97 13.54
N ARG A 155 1.30 2.26 14.69
CA ARG A 155 0.44 1.32 15.43
C ARG A 155 -0.92 1.91 15.79
N VAL A 156 -1.86 1.00 16.00
CA VAL A 156 -3.13 1.29 16.67
C VAL A 156 -2.92 1.38 18.18
N GLU A 157 -3.68 2.24 18.86
CA GLU A 157 -3.70 2.34 20.33
C GLU A 157 -4.09 1.01 20.99
N THR A 158 -3.43 0.60 22.07
CA THR A 158 -3.69 -0.68 22.75
C THR A 158 -4.31 -0.55 24.14
N THR A 159 -4.80 0.64 24.52
CA THR A 159 -5.56 0.85 25.76
C THR A 159 -6.71 -0.15 25.85
N GLU A 160 -6.77 -0.92 26.94
CA GLU A 160 -7.64 -2.11 27.03
C GLU A 160 -9.10 -1.81 26.71
N LYS A 161 -9.63 -0.71 27.24
CA LYS A 161 -10.97 -0.22 26.92
C LYS A 161 -10.92 1.26 26.58
N VAL A 162 -11.63 1.63 25.52
CA VAL A 162 -11.83 3.02 25.10
C VAL A 162 -13.32 3.33 25.08
N ASP A 163 -13.68 4.55 25.49
CA ASP A 163 -15.07 5.04 25.50
C ASP A 163 -15.51 5.57 24.12
N ARG A 164 -14.55 5.73 23.21
CA ARG A 164 -14.67 6.28 21.85
C ARG A 164 -13.86 5.42 20.88
N ALA A 165 -13.87 5.81 19.61
CA ALA A 165 -13.02 5.24 18.58
C ALA A 165 -11.54 5.24 19.01
N ARG A 166 -10.85 4.13 18.75
CA ARG A 166 -9.46 3.88 19.11
C ARG A 166 -8.51 4.72 18.25
N MET A 167 -7.44 5.24 18.84
CA MET A 167 -6.51 6.07 18.07
C MET A 167 -5.68 5.23 17.08
N SER A 168 -5.46 5.79 15.90
CA SER A 168 -4.58 5.26 14.86
C SER A 168 -3.99 6.41 14.05
N VAL A 169 -3.19 6.11 13.04
CA VAL A 169 -2.57 7.10 12.16
C VAL A 169 -2.94 6.82 10.70
N ARG A 170 -3.22 7.89 9.95
CA ARG A 170 -3.30 7.89 8.48
C ARG A 170 -2.37 8.99 7.99
N ILE A 171 -1.31 8.61 7.27
CA ILE A 171 -0.31 9.54 6.75
C ILE A 171 -0.31 9.52 5.23
N HIS A 172 -0.37 10.72 4.65
CA HIS A 172 -0.40 10.94 3.22
C HIS A 172 0.95 11.46 2.78
N ASN A 173 1.55 10.83 1.78
CA ASN A 173 2.83 11.28 1.28
C ASN A 173 2.69 12.63 0.58
N ASN A 174 3.64 13.54 0.80
CA ASN A 174 3.65 14.86 0.17
C ASN A 174 4.06 14.80 -1.32
N ARG A 175 4.63 13.68 -1.76
CA ARG A 175 4.99 13.46 -3.16
C ARG A 175 3.75 13.05 -3.96
N VAL A 176 3.43 13.88 -4.94
CA VAL A 176 2.43 13.60 -5.97
C VAL A 176 3.10 13.16 -7.27
N TRP A 177 2.56 12.13 -7.94
CA TRP A 177 3.10 11.59 -9.18
C TRP A 177 2.06 11.02 -10.13
N THR A 178 2.43 10.90 -11.40
CA THR A 178 1.66 10.21 -12.42
C THR A 178 2.60 9.24 -13.14
N GLY A 179 2.39 7.93 -12.94
CA GLY A 179 3.32 6.90 -13.40
C GLY A 179 4.60 6.81 -12.56
N GLY A 180 5.35 5.75 -12.79
CA GLY A 180 6.60 5.49 -12.07
C GLY A 180 6.58 4.13 -11.38
N MET A 181 7.45 3.96 -10.39
CA MET A 181 7.49 2.78 -9.56
C MET A 181 7.67 3.16 -8.09
N VAL A 182 6.88 2.52 -7.22
CA VAL A 182 7.02 2.59 -5.76
C VAL A 182 7.37 1.23 -5.21
N MET A 183 8.19 1.23 -4.17
CA MET A 183 8.46 0.04 -3.37
C MET A 183 8.29 0.33 -1.90
N MET A 184 7.67 -0.59 -1.17
CA MET A 184 7.71 -0.62 0.29
C MET A 184 8.40 -1.91 0.72
N ASP A 185 9.43 -1.76 1.54
CA ASP A 185 10.01 -2.87 2.28
C ASP A 185 9.52 -2.79 3.73
N ALA A 186 8.76 -3.80 4.15
CA ALA A 186 8.24 -3.92 5.51
C ALA A 186 8.56 -5.30 6.08
N VAL A 187 8.77 -5.36 7.40
CA VAL A 187 8.98 -6.63 8.12
C VAL A 187 7.77 -7.07 8.91
N HIS A 188 6.84 -6.15 9.16
CA HIS A 188 5.59 -6.39 9.87
C HIS A 188 4.49 -5.49 9.31
N MET A 189 3.27 -6.01 9.27
CA MET A 189 2.05 -5.27 8.95
C MET A 189 0.96 -5.54 10.02
N PRO A 190 -0.03 -4.64 10.15
CA PRO A 190 -1.10 -4.81 11.12
C PRO A 190 -1.92 -6.08 10.87
N VAL A 191 -2.31 -6.76 11.95
CA VAL A 191 -3.14 -7.97 11.90
C VAL A 191 -4.22 -7.95 12.97
N GLY A 192 -5.24 -8.77 12.75
CA GLY A 192 -6.23 -9.11 13.77
C GLY A 192 -7.65 -8.73 13.37
N CYS A 193 -8.62 -9.39 14.00
CA CYS A 193 -10.02 -9.10 13.79
C CYS A 193 -10.33 -7.63 14.03
N GLY A 194 -11.13 -7.05 13.14
CA GLY A 194 -11.55 -5.66 13.21
C GLY A 194 -10.53 -4.68 12.64
N THR A 195 -9.32 -5.11 12.29
CA THR A 195 -8.35 -4.25 11.58
C THR A 195 -8.66 -4.16 10.09
N TRP A 196 -8.35 -3.01 9.50
CA TRP A 196 -8.31 -2.78 8.06
C TRP A 196 -7.08 -1.91 7.74
N PRO A 197 -5.90 -2.53 7.59
CA PRO A 197 -4.70 -1.83 7.17
C PRO A 197 -4.60 -1.70 5.66
N ALA A 198 -4.10 -0.56 5.21
CA ALA A 198 -3.85 -0.31 3.79
C ALA A 198 -2.50 0.41 3.56
N TRP A 199 -1.78 -0.04 2.53
CA TRP A 199 -0.76 0.74 1.84
C TRP A 199 -1.17 0.89 0.37
N TRP A 200 -1.53 2.11 -0.01
CA TRP A 200 -2.30 2.38 -1.22
C TRP A 200 -1.97 3.76 -1.80
N GLN A 201 -2.54 4.06 -2.96
CA GLN A 201 -2.41 5.34 -3.65
C GLN A 201 -3.78 5.92 -3.97
N ASN A 202 -3.90 7.24 -3.83
CA ASN A 202 -5.12 7.96 -4.18
C ASN A 202 -4.80 9.15 -5.07
N GLY A 203 -5.60 9.33 -6.13
CA GLY A 203 -5.62 10.53 -6.96
C GLY A 203 -6.67 11.56 -6.48
N PRO A 204 -6.73 12.72 -7.13
CA PRO A 204 -7.71 13.75 -6.79
C PRO A 204 -9.12 13.39 -7.27
N ASN A 205 -10.15 14.02 -6.70
CA ASN A 205 -11.56 13.86 -7.12
C ASN A 205 -12.02 12.40 -7.18
N TRP A 206 -11.79 11.65 -6.11
CA TRP A 206 -12.13 10.22 -6.06
C TRP A 206 -13.57 9.96 -6.54
N PRO A 207 -13.81 8.94 -7.41
CA PRO A 207 -12.85 7.96 -7.93
C PRO A 207 -12.26 8.35 -9.30
N GLU A 208 -12.50 9.58 -9.80
CA GLU A 208 -12.13 9.98 -11.17
C GLU A 208 -10.63 10.16 -11.37
N GLY A 209 -9.87 10.47 -10.32
CA GLY A 209 -8.39 10.42 -10.30
C GLY A 209 -7.81 9.04 -10.05
N GLY A 210 -8.67 8.05 -9.80
CA GLY A 210 -8.33 6.67 -9.53
C GLY A 210 -7.72 6.44 -8.14
N GLU A 211 -7.80 5.19 -7.70
CA GLU A 211 -7.21 4.67 -6.47
C GLU A 211 -6.58 3.29 -6.76
N ILE A 212 -5.41 3.03 -6.17
CA ILE A 212 -4.64 1.80 -6.35
C ILE A 212 -4.27 1.24 -4.99
N ASP A 213 -4.90 0.15 -4.59
CA ASP A 213 -4.58 -0.57 -3.35
C ASP A 213 -3.49 -1.58 -3.64
N ILE A 214 -2.33 -1.43 -3.00
CA ILE A 214 -1.16 -2.28 -3.26
C ILE A 214 -1.10 -3.40 -2.23
N LEU A 215 -1.39 -3.07 -0.97
CA LEU A 215 -1.48 -3.98 0.15
C LEU A 215 -2.71 -3.62 0.98
N GLU A 216 -3.78 -4.41 0.87
CA GLU A 216 -5.04 -4.15 1.55
C GLU A 216 -5.75 -5.46 1.92
N GLY A 217 -6.41 -5.44 3.08
CA GLY A 217 -7.27 -6.50 3.54
C GLY A 217 -7.94 -6.13 4.85
N VAL A 218 -8.77 -7.03 5.36
CA VAL A 218 -9.53 -6.80 6.58
C VAL A 218 -9.47 -8.00 7.50
N ASN A 219 -9.73 -7.77 8.78
CA ASN A 219 -9.94 -8.82 9.77
C ASN A 219 -8.72 -9.78 9.84
N ALA A 220 -8.97 -11.09 9.90
CA ALA A 220 -7.93 -12.13 9.96
C ALA A 220 -7.63 -12.71 8.57
N PHE A 221 -7.72 -11.90 7.51
CA PHE A 221 -7.29 -12.31 6.18
C PHE A 221 -5.79 -12.67 6.21
N THR A 222 -5.40 -13.61 5.36
CA THR A 222 -4.00 -14.05 5.20
C THR A 222 -3.49 -13.87 3.78
N LYS A 223 -4.36 -13.42 2.86
CA LYS A 223 -4.05 -13.20 1.45
C LYS A 223 -4.31 -11.76 1.06
N ASN A 224 -3.31 -11.12 0.46
CA ASN A 224 -3.41 -9.73 0.03
C ASN A 224 -4.46 -9.56 -1.09
N GLN A 225 -5.04 -8.37 -1.16
CA GLN A 225 -5.75 -7.88 -2.33
C GLN A 225 -5.00 -6.69 -2.93
N VAL A 226 -4.79 -6.73 -4.25
CA VAL A 226 -4.40 -5.57 -5.05
C VAL A 226 -5.64 -5.13 -5.83
N SER A 227 -6.09 -3.89 -5.70
CA SER A 227 -7.30 -3.41 -6.39
C SER A 227 -7.09 -2.08 -7.12
N LEU A 228 -7.92 -1.88 -8.15
CA LEU A 228 -8.10 -0.58 -8.77
C LEU A 228 -9.54 -0.10 -8.61
N HIS A 229 -9.65 1.18 -8.28
CA HIS A 229 -10.89 1.94 -8.23
C HIS A 229 -10.77 3.13 -9.18
N SER A 230 -11.80 3.37 -9.97
CA SER A 230 -11.77 4.39 -11.04
C SER A 230 -13.14 4.96 -11.33
N GLY A 231 -13.18 5.99 -12.17
CA GLY A 231 -14.38 6.44 -12.87
C GLY A 231 -14.92 5.38 -13.85
N ARG A 232 -16.04 5.70 -14.50
CA ARG A 232 -16.69 4.76 -15.44
C ARG A 232 -15.84 4.53 -16.69
N GLY A 233 -15.70 3.26 -17.10
CA GLY A 233 -15.13 2.88 -18.41
C GLY A 233 -13.76 2.20 -18.37
N CYS A 234 -13.18 2.02 -17.19
CA CYS A 234 -12.00 1.18 -16.99
C CYS A 234 -12.44 -0.27 -16.68
N THR A 235 -12.19 -1.19 -17.61
CA THR A 235 -12.47 -2.62 -17.42
C THR A 235 -11.27 -3.48 -17.75
N MET A 236 -11.18 -4.64 -17.11
CA MET A 236 -10.14 -5.64 -17.29
C MET A 236 -10.56 -6.68 -18.34
N PRO A 237 -9.63 -7.19 -19.16
CA PRO A 237 -9.94 -8.24 -20.10
C PRO A 237 -10.16 -9.58 -19.39
N ASN A 238 -11.10 -10.41 -19.89
CA ASN A 238 -11.47 -11.69 -19.28
C ASN A 238 -10.33 -12.72 -19.20
N ASN A 239 -9.22 -12.51 -19.92
CA ASN A 239 -8.04 -13.38 -19.92
C ASN A 239 -6.90 -12.84 -19.02
N LEU A 240 -7.18 -11.88 -18.13
CA LEU A 240 -6.21 -11.27 -17.21
C LEU A 240 -5.36 -12.31 -16.46
N GLU A 241 -6.02 -13.37 -15.98
CA GLU A 241 -5.42 -14.38 -15.11
C GLU A 241 -4.26 -15.16 -15.76
N ASN A 242 -4.12 -15.11 -17.09
CA ASN A 242 -3.01 -15.77 -17.78
C ASN A 242 -1.64 -15.12 -17.54
N ASN A 243 -1.61 -13.88 -17.04
CA ASN A 243 -0.38 -13.08 -16.90
C ASN A 243 -0.08 -12.67 -15.44
N GLN A 244 -0.71 -13.32 -14.47
CA GLN A 244 -0.54 -13.00 -13.04
C GLN A 244 -0.68 -14.25 -12.16
N LEU A 245 -0.14 -14.19 -10.95
CA LEU A 245 -0.26 -15.28 -9.96
C LEU A 245 -1.58 -15.21 -9.18
N GLY A 246 -2.10 -13.99 -8.98
CA GLY A 246 -3.34 -13.76 -8.28
C GLY A 246 -4.57 -14.10 -9.12
N LYS A 247 -5.69 -14.29 -8.44
CA LYS A 247 -6.99 -14.53 -9.06
C LYS A 247 -7.88 -13.32 -8.91
N MET A 248 -8.78 -13.11 -9.85
CA MET A 248 -9.77 -12.05 -9.68
C MET A 248 -10.54 -12.27 -8.38
N THR A 249 -10.74 -11.20 -7.64
CA THR A 249 -11.69 -11.15 -6.52
C THR A 249 -13.03 -11.71 -6.98
N THR A 250 -13.74 -12.38 -6.09
CA THR A 250 -15.11 -12.82 -6.35
C THR A 250 -16.05 -11.98 -5.50
N GLY A 251 -17.23 -11.68 -6.04
CA GLY A 251 -18.17 -10.79 -5.39
C GLY A 251 -19.51 -10.74 -6.12
N GLY A 252 -20.33 -9.78 -5.72
CA GLY A 252 -21.66 -9.56 -6.31
C GLY A 252 -21.67 -8.70 -7.55
N PHE A 253 -20.53 -8.07 -7.83
CA PHE A 253 -20.33 -7.22 -8.98
C PHE A 253 -19.32 -7.86 -9.93
N ASP A 254 -19.29 -7.34 -11.14
CA ASP A 254 -18.32 -7.75 -12.15
C ASP A 254 -16.91 -7.38 -11.68
N SER A 255 -16.12 -8.38 -11.29
CA SER A 255 -14.75 -8.19 -10.80
C SER A 255 -13.80 -7.64 -11.85
N PHE A 256 -14.20 -7.62 -13.12
CA PHE A 256 -13.43 -7.02 -14.19
C PHE A 256 -13.75 -5.53 -14.38
N ASP A 257 -14.79 -4.97 -13.75
CA ASP A 257 -15.11 -3.55 -13.83
C ASP A 257 -14.45 -2.77 -12.68
N CYS A 258 -13.55 -1.84 -13.00
CA CYS A 258 -12.84 -1.06 -12.00
C CYS A 258 -13.61 0.19 -11.56
N SER A 259 -14.79 0.45 -12.14
CA SER A 259 -15.62 1.60 -11.83
C SER A 259 -16.26 1.48 -10.44
N SER A 260 -15.91 2.36 -9.51
CA SER A 260 -16.51 2.37 -8.17
C SER A 260 -18.02 2.57 -8.23
N ALA A 261 -18.50 3.42 -9.16
CA ALA A 261 -19.91 3.70 -9.35
C ALA A 261 -20.72 2.52 -9.92
N ASN A 262 -20.09 1.59 -10.66
CA ASN A 262 -20.77 0.40 -11.20
C ASN A 262 -20.75 -0.77 -10.23
N THR A 263 -19.73 -0.83 -9.38
CA THR A 263 -19.42 -2.02 -8.59
C THR A 263 -19.69 -1.85 -7.10
N GLY A 264 -20.37 -0.77 -6.69
CA GLY A 264 -20.58 -0.47 -5.27
C GLY A 264 -19.26 -0.38 -4.52
N ASN A 265 -18.29 0.32 -5.12
CA ASN A 265 -16.91 0.49 -4.67
C ASN A 265 -16.09 -0.81 -4.65
N GLN A 266 -16.53 -1.94 -5.23
CA GLN A 266 -15.74 -3.18 -5.24
C GLN A 266 -14.48 -3.01 -6.08
N GLY A 267 -14.56 -2.23 -7.16
CA GLY A 267 -13.48 -2.09 -8.12
C GLY A 267 -13.12 -3.43 -8.76
N CYS A 268 -11.95 -3.44 -9.41
CA CYS A 268 -11.39 -4.66 -9.97
C CYS A 268 -10.19 -5.10 -9.12
N GLY A 269 -10.43 -6.09 -8.27
CA GLY A 269 -9.42 -6.61 -7.35
C GLY A 269 -8.83 -7.94 -7.80
N VAL A 270 -7.56 -8.17 -7.46
CA VAL A 270 -6.82 -9.41 -7.63
C VAL A 270 -6.34 -9.89 -6.26
N HIS A 271 -6.74 -11.09 -5.86
CA HIS A 271 -6.27 -11.74 -4.65
C HIS A 271 -5.02 -12.57 -4.90
N ASP A 272 -3.98 -12.31 -4.11
CA ASP A 272 -2.86 -13.22 -3.99
C ASP A 272 -3.34 -14.60 -3.54
N GLN A 273 -2.67 -15.65 -4.01
CA GLN A 273 -2.97 -17.02 -3.61
C GLN A 273 -2.11 -17.48 -2.42
N SER A 274 -1.01 -16.77 -2.15
CA SER A 274 -0.09 -17.04 -1.04
C SER A 274 -0.61 -16.49 0.28
N THR A 275 -0.62 -17.32 1.31
CA THR A 275 -0.91 -16.90 2.69
C THR A 275 0.23 -16.14 3.36
N GLN A 276 1.38 -16.00 2.68
CA GLN A 276 2.52 -15.20 3.14
C GLN A 276 2.49 -13.76 2.62
N SER A 277 1.49 -13.43 1.79
CA SER A 277 1.35 -12.09 1.21
C SER A 277 0.78 -11.09 2.22
N TYR A 278 -0.01 -11.56 3.18
CA TYR A 278 -0.73 -10.66 4.07
C TYR A 278 -0.83 -11.23 5.48
N GLY A 279 -0.98 -10.34 6.45
CA GLY A 279 -1.35 -10.70 7.80
C GLY A 279 -0.25 -11.47 8.54
N ASP A 280 -0.66 -12.45 9.35
CA ASP A 280 0.26 -13.24 10.17
C ASP A 280 1.34 -13.94 9.33
N GLY A 281 0.97 -14.50 8.16
CA GLY A 281 1.93 -15.18 7.30
C GLY A 281 2.98 -14.26 6.69
N PHE A 282 2.64 -12.99 6.42
CA PHE A 282 3.63 -11.97 6.04
C PHE A 282 4.59 -11.69 7.20
N ASN A 283 4.05 -11.51 8.41
CA ASN A 283 4.85 -11.20 9.60
C ASN A 283 5.79 -12.35 10.00
N GLU A 284 5.33 -13.59 9.92
CA GLU A 284 6.09 -14.80 10.29
C GLU A 284 7.36 -14.98 9.44
N ILE A 285 7.33 -14.58 8.17
CA ILE A 285 8.51 -14.66 7.28
C ILE A 285 9.41 -13.42 7.36
N GLY A 286 9.11 -12.47 8.26
CA GLY A 286 9.81 -11.19 8.35
C GLY A 286 9.48 -10.23 7.21
N GLY A 287 8.26 -10.33 6.69
CA GLY A 287 7.68 -9.49 5.65
C GLY A 287 8.29 -9.68 4.27
N GLY A 288 8.51 -8.56 3.57
CA GLY A 288 9.04 -8.56 2.22
C GLY A 288 8.96 -7.19 1.55
N VAL A 289 9.06 -7.19 0.22
CA VAL A 289 8.96 -5.98 -0.60
C VAL A 289 7.72 -6.06 -1.49
N TYR A 290 6.83 -5.08 -1.32
CA TYR A 290 5.78 -4.80 -2.29
C TYR A 290 6.28 -3.77 -3.30
N VAL A 291 6.05 -4.03 -4.58
CA VAL A 291 6.42 -3.14 -5.68
C VAL A 291 5.20 -2.89 -6.55
N LEU A 292 4.94 -1.62 -6.87
CA LEU A 292 3.98 -1.21 -7.88
C LEU A 292 4.73 -0.50 -9.00
N ALA A 293 4.57 -0.95 -10.24
CA ALA A 293 5.01 -0.23 -11.43
C ALA A 293 3.79 0.22 -12.23
N TRP A 294 3.71 1.53 -12.48
CA TRP A 294 2.67 2.18 -13.26
C TRP A 294 3.29 2.78 -14.53
N GLN A 295 2.93 2.20 -15.67
CA GLN A 295 3.50 2.50 -16.99
C GLN A 295 2.42 2.49 -18.07
N LYS A 296 2.81 2.76 -19.33
CA LYS A 296 1.88 2.74 -20.48
C LYS A 296 1.27 1.37 -20.73
N SER A 297 1.99 0.29 -20.43
CA SER A 297 1.51 -1.08 -20.60
C SER A 297 0.47 -1.49 -19.56
N GLY A 298 0.37 -0.78 -18.44
CA GLY A 298 -0.53 -1.14 -17.35
C GLY A 298 -0.01 -0.74 -15.97
N ILE A 299 -0.77 -1.17 -14.96
CA ILE A 299 -0.40 -1.11 -13.55
C ILE A 299 -0.08 -2.54 -13.10
N THR A 300 1.10 -2.76 -12.53
CA THR A 300 1.58 -4.11 -12.19
C THR A 300 2.14 -4.13 -10.77
N ALA A 301 1.75 -5.12 -9.99
CA ALA A 301 2.18 -5.29 -8.60
C ALA A 301 2.90 -6.63 -8.37
N TRP A 302 4.01 -6.59 -7.64
CA TRP A 302 4.76 -7.75 -7.19
C TRP A 302 4.85 -7.77 -5.66
N PHE A 303 4.89 -8.98 -5.12
CA PHE A 303 5.33 -9.24 -3.75
C PHE A 303 6.55 -10.14 -3.79
N HIS A 304 7.64 -9.69 -3.17
CA HIS A 304 8.84 -10.48 -2.95
C HIS A 304 8.97 -10.80 -1.47
N PRO A 305 8.78 -12.07 -1.04
CA PRO A 305 8.92 -12.44 0.36
C PRO A 305 10.36 -12.20 0.82
N ARG A 306 10.57 -11.94 2.11
CA ARG A 306 11.86 -11.53 2.70
C ARG A 306 13.05 -12.36 2.21
N TYR A 307 12.88 -13.67 2.10
CA TYR A 307 13.93 -14.62 1.72
C TYR A 307 14.21 -14.70 0.21
N ASN A 308 13.44 -13.99 -0.62
CA ASN A 308 13.54 -13.99 -2.08
C ASN A 308 13.37 -12.59 -2.68
N ILE A 309 13.98 -11.58 -2.06
CA ILE A 309 14.03 -10.22 -2.60
C ILE A 309 15.13 -10.17 -3.69
N PRO A 310 14.80 -9.80 -4.94
CA PRO A 310 15.78 -9.60 -6.00
C PRO A 310 16.90 -8.61 -5.62
N ALA A 311 18.15 -8.93 -5.97
CA ALA A 311 19.31 -8.12 -5.61
C ALA A 311 19.32 -6.74 -6.31
N ASP A 312 18.65 -6.61 -7.44
CA ASP A 312 18.52 -5.35 -8.17
C ASP A 312 17.61 -4.33 -7.44
N ILE A 313 16.61 -4.80 -6.69
CA ILE A 313 15.81 -3.99 -5.75
C ILE A 313 16.69 -3.44 -4.62
N THR A 314 17.49 -4.30 -3.99
CA THR A 314 18.35 -3.88 -2.87
C THR A 314 19.47 -2.96 -3.31
N ASN A 315 19.95 -3.11 -4.55
CA ASN A 315 20.98 -2.27 -5.17
C ASN A 315 20.45 -0.99 -5.86
N ASN A 316 19.16 -0.66 -5.74
CA ASN A 316 18.53 0.52 -6.36
C ASN A 316 18.63 0.59 -7.90
N ASN A 317 18.68 -0.56 -8.58
CA ASN A 317 18.72 -0.66 -10.04
C ASN A 317 17.64 -1.64 -10.55
N PRO A 318 16.35 -1.41 -10.26
CA PRO A 318 15.33 -2.41 -10.48
C PRO A 318 15.11 -2.74 -11.96
N ASN A 319 14.98 -4.02 -12.24
CA ASN A 319 14.68 -4.57 -13.55
C ASN A 319 13.52 -5.59 -13.46
N PRO A 320 12.26 -5.12 -13.60
CA PRO A 320 11.08 -5.98 -13.51
C PRO A 320 11.04 -7.15 -14.48
N ALA A 321 11.77 -7.09 -15.60
CA ALA A 321 11.80 -8.16 -16.60
C ALA A 321 12.35 -9.49 -16.02
N ASN A 322 13.13 -9.43 -14.92
CA ASN A 322 13.72 -10.59 -14.27
C ASN A 322 12.98 -11.03 -12.99
N TRP A 323 11.89 -10.36 -12.61
CA TRP A 323 11.17 -10.64 -11.36
C TRP A 323 10.15 -11.77 -11.47
N GLY A 324 9.90 -12.25 -12.69
CA GLY A 324 8.91 -13.29 -12.96
C GLY A 324 7.48 -12.75 -12.97
N THR A 325 6.52 -13.67 -12.85
CA THR A 325 5.10 -13.36 -12.94
C THR A 325 4.65 -12.48 -11.78
N PRO A 326 3.97 -11.34 -12.03
CA PRO A 326 3.46 -10.47 -10.99
C PRO A 326 2.31 -11.10 -10.20
N VAL A 327 2.02 -10.56 -9.02
CA VAL A 327 0.82 -10.93 -8.25
C VAL A 327 -0.43 -10.42 -8.97
N ALA A 328 -0.39 -9.18 -9.46
CA ALA A 328 -1.47 -8.57 -10.22
C ALA A 328 -0.92 -7.78 -11.41
N HIS A 329 -1.57 -7.91 -12.57
CA HIS A 329 -1.25 -7.11 -13.75
C HIS A 329 -2.53 -6.61 -14.40
N PHE A 330 -2.75 -5.30 -14.34
CA PHE A 330 -3.89 -4.61 -14.94
C PHE A 330 -3.44 -3.95 -16.26
N PRO A 331 -3.68 -4.59 -17.42
CA PRO A 331 -3.16 -4.14 -18.70
C PRO A 331 -3.91 -2.92 -19.23
N SER A 332 -3.24 -2.12 -20.06
CA SER A 332 -3.83 -0.89 -20.60
C SER A 332 -4.84 -1.07 -21.74
N SER A 333 -5.08 -2.30 -22.20
CA SER A 333 -5.88 -2.60 -23.41
C SER A 333 -7.31 -2.06 -23.38
N SER A 334 -7.92 -2.04 -22.19
CA SER A 334 -9.30 -1.59 -21.96
C SER A 334 -9.43 -0.63 -20.77
N CYS A 335 -8.30 -0.27 -20.16
CA CYS A 335 -8.21 0.72 -19.11
C CYS A 335 -6.85 1.42 -19.20
N SER A 336 -6.79 2.55 -19.92
CA SER A 336 -5.54 3.30 -20.06
C SER A 336 -5.12 3.90 -18.71
N PRO A 337 -3.97 3.51 -18.13
CA PRO A 337 -3.59 3.96 -16.79
C PRO A 337 -3.50 5.48 -16.67
N TYR A 338 -3.00 6.17 -17.69
CA TYR A 338 -2.87 7.63 -17.69
C TYR A 338 -4.16 8.39 -18.02
N GLN A 339 -5.25 7.68 -18.31
CA GLN A 339 -6.57 8.27 -18.45
C GLN A 339 -7.34 8.24 -17.12
N PHE A 340 -7.25 7.11 -16.41
CA PHE A 340 -8.07 6.85 -15.22
C PHE A 340 -7.33 7.10 -13.90
N PHE A 341 -6.00 7.20 -13.94
CA PHE A 341 -5.15 7.43 -12.77
C PHE A 341 -4.24 8.63 -13.06
N TYR A 342 -4.16 9.59 -12.14
CA TYR A 342 -3.28 10.76 -12.25
C TYR A 342 -3.10 11.44 -10.91
N ASP A 343 -1.93 12.03 -10.70
CA ASP A 343 -1.57 12.85 -9.53
C ASP A 343 -1.80 12.11 -8.19
N HIS A 344 -1.31 10.88 -8.12
CA HIS A 344 -1.40 10.02 -6.95
C HIS A 344 -0.39 10.39 -5.86
N PHE A 345 -0.73 10.11 -4.61
CA PHE A 345 0.18 10.08 -3.47
C PHE A 345 0.02 8.77 -2.71
N ASN A 346 1.10 8.27 -2.07
CA ASN A 346 1.02 7.04 -1.25
C ASN A 346 0.43 7.34 0.13
N ILE A 347 -0.34 6.39 0.67
CA ILE A 347 -1.00 6.47 1.96
C ILE A 347 -0.65 5.23 2.78
N PHE A 348 -0.35 5.45 4.07
CA PHE A 348 -0.42 4.39 5.08
C PHE A 348 -1.57 4.70 6.01
N ASP A 349 -2.34 3.68 6.35
CA ASP A 349 -3.27 3.74 7.47
C ASP A 349 -3.55 2.38 8.10
N THR A 350 -4.29 2.43 9.20
CA THR A 350 -5.01 1.29 9.76
C THR A 350 -6.29 1.81 10.36
N THR A 351 -7.40 1.68 9.63
CA THR A 351 -8.73 1.87 10.20
C THR A 351 -9.19 0.60 10.94
N LEU A 352 -10.31 0.71 11.64
CA LEU A 352 -10.94 -0.37 12.38
C LEU A 352 -12.42 -0.48 12.01
N CYS A 353 -12.92 -1.69 11.81
CA CYS A 353 -14.31 -1.94 11.42
C CYS A 353 -14.69 -1.22 10.10
N GLY A 354 -15.62 -0.27 10.18
CA GLY A 354 -16.06 0.52 9.02
C GLY A 354 -16.77 -0.29 7.95
N ASP A 355 -16.84 0.33 6.76
CA ASP A 355 -17.62 -0.13 5.62
C ASP A 355 -17.25 -1.53 5.13
N TRP A 356 -16.02 -1.99 5.39
CA TRP A 356 -15.54 -3.30 4.97
C TRP A 356 -15.32 -4.27 6.13
N ALA A 357 -14.35 -4.02 7.03
CA ALA A 357 -14.01 -4.98 8.09
C ALA A 357 -15.17 -5.19 9.08
N GLY A 358 -15.94 -4.12 9.33
CA GLY A 358 -17.07 -4.12 10.26
C GLY A 358 -18.39 -4.57 9.67
N ALA A 359 -18.50 -4.70 8.35
CA ALA A 359 -19.73 -5.14 7.71
C ALA A 359 -20.12 -6.56 8.16
N ASP A 360 -21.40 -6.78 8.51
CA ASP A 360 -21.88 -8.08 9.00
C ASP A 360 -21.53 -9.25 8.06
N SER A 361 -21.63 -9.02 6.75
CA SER A 361 -21.29 -10.01 5.71
C SER A 361 -19.80 -10.36 5.63
N VAL A 362 -18.95 -9.66 6.38
CA VAL A 362 -17.50 -9.87 6.42
C VAL A 362 -17.06 -10.27 7.83
N TRP A 363 -17.55 -9.58 8.86
CA TRP A 363 -17.30 -9.91 10.27
C TRP A 363 -17.75 -11.33 10.65
N HIS A 364 -18.88 -11.78 10.09
CA HIS A 364 -19.44 -13.12 10.32
C HIS A 364 -19.02 -14.16 9.27
N GLN A 365 -18.17 -13.80 8.31
CA GLN A 365 -17.80 -14.68 7.19
C GLN A 365 -16.52 -15.48 7.44
N SER A 366 -16.49 -16.73 6.97
CA SER A 366 -15.31 -17.59 6.94
C SER A 366 -15.06 -18.14 5.54
N GLY A 367 -13.85 -18.65 5.29
CA GLY A 367 -13.46 -19.28 4.03
C GLY A 367 -13.13 -18.31 2.89
N TYR A 368 -12.92 -17.02 3.18
CA TYR A 368 -12.55 -16.00 2.19
C TYR A 368 -11.19 -15.39 2.52
N ALA A 369 -10.39 -15.07 1.49
CA ALA A 369 -9.05 -14.47 1.61
C ALA A 369 -8.14 -15.17 2.66
N GLY A 370 -8.30 -16.48 2.80
CA GLY A 370 -7.53 -17.32 3.72
C GLY A 370 -7.89 -17.18 5.21
N GLN A 371 -9.03 -16.55 5.54
CA GLN A 371 -9.61 -16.53 6.88
C GLN A 371 -10.52 -17.75 7.08
N ASP A 372 -10.06 -18.78 7.80
CA ASP A 372 -10.81 -20.03 7.97
C ASP A 372 -11.98 -19.94 8.96
N ARG A 373 -11.97 -18.95 9.85
CA ARG A 373 -13.03 -18.71 10.86
C ARG A 373 -13.46 -17.25 10.83
N SER A 374 -14.74 -16.98 11.04
CA SER A 374 -15.22 -15.60 11.10
C SER A 374 -14.70 -14.89 12.34
N CYS A 375 -14.59 -13.57 12.26
CA CYS A 375 -14.14 -12.78 13.40
C CYS A 375 -15.12 -12.81 14.56
N ALA A 376 -16.42 -12.89 14.29
CA ALA A 376 -17.40 -13.17 15.33
C ALA A 376 -17.10 -14.48 16.08
N ALA A 377 -16.70 -15.53 15.36
CA ALA A 377 -16.34 -16.82 15.97
C ALA A 377 -14.94 -16.82 16.63
N ILE A 378 -13.97 -16.07 16.09
CA ILE A 378 -12.62 -15.96 16.65
C ILE A 378 -12.66 -15.19 17.98
N THR A 379 -13.39 -14.08 18.01
CA THR A 379 -13.40 -13.14 19.14
C THR A 379 -14.50 -13.42 20.15
N GLY A 380 -15.60 -14.06 19.73
CA GLY A 380 -16.80 -14.21 20.55
C GLY A 380 -17.70 -12.97 20.59
N TYR A 381 -17.36 -11.91 19.85
CA TYR A 381 -18.14 -10.68 19.79
C TYR A 381 -19.05 -10.65 18.56
N ASN A 382 -20.32 -10.31 18.77
CA ASN A 382 -21.25 -10.16 17.65
C ASN A 382 -20.99 -8.88 16.84
N SER A 383 -20.51 -7.82 17.48
CA SER A 383 -20.23 -6.52 16.86
C SER A 383 -18.74 -6.27 16.77
N CYS A 384 -18.26 -5.86 15.59
CA CYS A 384 -16.89 -5.41 15.41
C CYS A 384 -16.56 -4.23 16.33
N ILE A 385 -17.45 -3.23 16.41
CA ILE A 385 -17.24 -2.03 17.23
C ILE A 385 -17.11 -2.39 18.71
N ASP A 386 -17.96 -3.30 19.20
CA ASP A 386 -17.89 -3.75 20.60
C ASP A 386 -16.56 -4.45 20.88
N TYR A 387 -16.06 -5.24 19.94
CA TYR A 387 -14.76 -5.90 20.05
C TYR A 387 -13.61 -4.89 20.10
N VAL A 388 -13.52 -4.00 19.10
CA VAL A 388 -12.37 -3.08 18.98
C VAL A 388 -12.30 -2.09 20.14
N ARG A 389 -13.43 -1.68 20.71
CA ARG A 389 -13.47 -0.76 21.86
C ARG A 389 -13.14 -1.43 23.19
N ASN A 390 -13.38 -2.75 23.35
CA ASN A 390 -13.26 -3.44 24.63
C ASN A 390 -12.07 -4.40 24.77
N ASN A 391 -11.23 -4.57 23.73
CA ASN A 391 -10.13 -5.54 23.73
C ASN A 391 -8.81 -4.93 23.21
N GLY A 392 -8.30 -3.89 23.87
CA GLY A 392 -7.09 -3.18 23.44
C GLY A 392 -5.86 -4.06 23.25
N HIS A 393 -5.67 -5.07 24.11
CA HIS A 393 -4.57 -6.03 23.99
C HIS A 393 -4.58 -6.82 22.67
N ALA A 394 -5.73 -6.97 22.01
CA ALA A 394 -5.82 -7.67 20.72
C ALA A 394 -5.10 -6.92 19.59
N PHE A 395 -4.88 -5.62 19.75
CA PHE A 395 -4.23 -4.75 18.75
C PHE A 395 -2.72 -4.62 18.98
N ASN A 396 -2.11 -5.45 19.84
CA ASN A 396 -0.66 -5.44 20.07
C ASN A 396 0.15 -5.73 18.79
N ASN A 397 -0.41 -6.52 17.87
CA ASN A 397 0.16 -6.79 16.54
C ASN A 397 -0.50 -5.97 15.43
N ALA A 398 -1.31 -4.96 15.75
CA ALA A 398 -1.87 -4.04 14.77
C ALA A 398 -0.91 -2.87 14.51
N PHE A 399 0.26 -3.18 13.93
CA PHE A 399 1.26 -2.18 13.57
C PHE A 399 2.03 -2.50 12.30
N TRP A 400 2.39 -1.44 11.58
CA TRP A 400 3.37 -1.47 10.50
C TRP A 400 4.79 -1.38 11.08
N GLU A 401 5.74 -2.15 10.53
CA GLU A 401 7.18 -1.95 10.70
C GLU A 401 7.87 -1.86 9.34
N VAL A 402 8.19 -0.64 8.93
CA VAL A 402 8.65 -0.30 7.57
C VAL A 402 10.16 -0.01 7.60
N ASN A 403 10.91 -0.73 6.76
CA ASN A 403 12.33 -0.45 6.52
C ASN A 403 12.49 0.80 5.66
N TYR A 404 11.85 0.83 4.50
CA TYR A 404 11.93 1.96 3.57
C TYR A 404 10.75 2.03 2.61
N ILE A 405 10.58 3.22 2.02
CA ILE A 405 9.84 3.43 0.78
C ILE A 405 10.82 3.99 -0.25
N LYS A 406 10.83 3.43 -1.46
CA LYS A 406 11.66 3.91 -2.57
C LYS A 406 10.80 4.29 -3.77
N TYR A 407 11.20 5.38 -4.41
CA TYR A 407 10.55 5.95 -5.57
C TYR A 407 11.50 5.85 -6.76
N PHE A 408 10.99 5.41 -7.91
CA PHE A 408 11.73 5.34 -9.16
C PHE A 408 10.92 5.96 -10.30
N ASN A 409 11.59 6.60 -11.25
CA ASN A 409 11.00 7.02 -12.51
C ASN A 409 11.56 6.18 -13.66
N SER A 410 10.91 6.21 -14.81
CA SER A 410 11.43 5.60 -16.04
C SER A 410 11.42 6.61 -17.18
N THR A 411 12.40 6.52 -18.07
CA THR A 411 12.42 7.31 -19.31
C THR A 411 11.35 6.87 -20.30
N GLU A 412 10.74 5.69 -20.11
CA GLU A 412 9.67 5.13 -20.93
C GLU A 412 8.26 5.61 -20.51
N LEU A 413 8.17 6.45 -19.48
CA LEU A 413 6.91 7.06 -19.03
C LEU A 413 6.37 8.12 -20.02
N VAL A 414 7.17 8.54 -21.01
CA VAL A 414 6.83 9.60 -21.98
C VAL A 414 6.22 9.06 -23.25
#